data_AF-A0A923THY8-F1
#
_entry.id   AF-A0A923THY8-F1
#
_cell.length_a   1.000
_cell.length_b   1.000
_cell.length_c   1.000
_cell.angle_alpha   90.00
_cell.angle_beta   90.00
_cell.angle_gamma   90.00
#
_symmetry.space_group_name_H-M   'P 1'
#
loop_
_entity.id
_entity.type
_entity.pdbx_description
1 polymer ?
#
loop_
_entity_poly.entity_id
_entity_poly.type
_entity_poly.pdbx_seq_one_letter_code
_entity_poly.pdbx_strand_id
1 'polypeptide(L)'
;HGICFSHEDKLRTLLWQWRGDTLTDEAVGVLSRVRAELEGVLGEQLHALLTRREVAATLARVDRLLTTRRHPQPSADWPAIPWPPF
;
A
#
# COMPACT_ATOMS: atom_id res chain seq x y z
N HIS A 1 0.35 -10.22 -14.05
CA HIS A 1 -0.68 -9.19 -14.32
C HIS A 1 -0.51 -8.10 -13.27
N GLY A 2 0.21 -7.02 -13.60
CA GLY A 2 0.65 -5.98 -12.65
C GLY A 2 -0.46 -5.07 -12.12
N ILE A 3 -1.57 -5.66 -11.67
CA ILE A 3 -2.71 -4.99 -11.05
C ILE A 3 -2.44 -4.80 -9.56
N CYS A 4 -2.01 -5.86 -8.88
CA CYS A 4 -1.51 -5.82 -7.50
C CYS A 4 0.03 -5.76 -7.50
N PHE A 5 0.62 -5.23 -6.42
CA PHE A 5 2.07 -5.12 -6.20
C PHE A 5 2.88 -4.34 -7.23
N SER A 6 2.23 -3.75 -8.24
CA SER A 6 2.89 -2.89 -9.22
C SER A 6 3.78 -1.87 -8.53
N HIS A 7 4.98 -1.65 -9.06
CA HIS A 7 5.88 -0.63 -8.52
C HIS A 7 5.42 0.80 -8.83
N GLU A 8 4.52 0.98 -9.81
CA GLU A 8 3.86 2.25 -10.10
C GLU A 8 2.78 2.54 -9.05
N ASP A 9 2.66 3.80 -8.62
CA ASP A 9 1.69 4.23 -7.61
C ASP A 9 0.31 4.53 -8.20
N LYS A 10 -0.34 3.51 -8.76
CA LYS A 10 -1.67 3.59 -9.41
C LYS A 10 -2.81 3.20 -8.48
N LEU A 11 -3.00 3.98 -7.41
CA LEU A 11 -3.99 3.66 -6.37
C LEU A 11 -5.42 3.51 -6.93
N ARG A 12 -5.99 2.32 -6.73
CA ARG A 12 -7.41 2.02 -6.92
C ARG A 12 -7.94 1.42 -5.62
N THR A 13 -8.93 2.04 -5.00
CA THR A 13 -9.46 1.60 -3.70
C THR A 13 -10.98 1.72 -3.62
N LEU A 14 -11.60 1.02 -2.67
CA LEU A 14 -12.99 1.23 -2.24
C LEU A 14 -13.07 2.21 -1.06
N LEU A 15 -11.92 2.55 -0.47
CA LEU A 15 -11.84 3.31 0.76
C LEU A 15 -11.85 4.83 0.55
N TRP A 16 -12.41 5.31 -0.57
CA TRP A 16 -12.37 6.75 -0.91
C TRP A 16 -13.08 7.63 0.09
N GLN A 17 -14.12 7.12 0.76
CA GLN A 17 -14.83 7.89 1.79
C GLN A 17 -13.96 8.24 3.01
N TRP A 18 -12.83 7.57 3.19
CA TRP A 18 -11.86 7.86 4.25
C TRP A 18 -10.60 8.54 3.74
N ARG A 19 -10.57 9.00 2.48
CA ARG A 19 -9.37 9.59 1.87
C ARG A 19 -8.83 10.73 2.73
N GLY A 20 -7.60 10.58 3.24
CA GLY A 20 -6.95 11.59 4.08
C GLY A 20 -7.32 11.53 5.56
N ASP A 21 -8.31 10.74 5.95
CA ASP A 21 -8.65 10.51 7.35
C ASP A 21 -7.52 9.79 8.07
N THR A 22 -7.45 9.98 9.39
CA THR A 22 -6.48 9.30 10.24
C THR A 22 -6.75 7.79 10.26
N LEU A 23 -5.69 6.99 10.14
CA LEU A 23 -5.77 5.54 10.33
C LEU A 23 -6.12 5.23 11.79
N THR A 24 -6.90 4.17 12.02
CA THR A 24 -7.14 3.68 13.37
C THR A 24 -5.85 3.13 13.99
N ASP A 25 -5.75 3.16 15.32
CA ASP A 25 -4.59 2.59 16.03
C ASP A 25 -4.44 1.09 15.74
N GLU A 26 -5.56 0.39 15.54
CA GLU A 26 -5.57 -1.00 15.09
C GLU A 26 -4.89 -1.16 13.71
N ALA A 27 -5.26 -0.32 12.73
CA ALA A 27 -4.65 -0.35 11.41
C ALA A 27 -3.16 -0.02 11.46
N VAL A 28 -2.75 0.94 12.29
CA VAL A 28 -1.33 1.27 12.52
C VAL A 28 -0.58 0.07 13.14
N GLY A 29 -1.19 -0.63 14.11
CA GLY A 29 -0.62 -1.83 14.71
C GLY A 29 -0.44 -2.97 13.70
N VAL A 30 -1.44 -3.19 12.84
CA VAL A 30 -1.34 -4.18 11.73
C VAL A 30 -0.22 -3.80 10.76
N LEU A 31 -0.17 -2.55 10.30
CA LEU A 31 0.86 -2.08 9.37
C LEU A 31 2.27 -2.20 9.95
N SER A 32 2.43 -1.97 11.26
CA SER A 32 3.72 -2.11 11.94
C SER A 32 4.22 -3.56 11.93
N ARG A 33 3.31 -4.53 12.13
CA ARG A 33 3.64 -5.96 12.01
C ARG A 33 3.97 -6.35 10.58
N VAL A 34 3.16 -5.92 9.61
CA VAL A 34 3.40 -6.17 8.18
C VAL A 34 4.76 -5.62 7.75
N ARG A 35 5.11 -4.40 8.19
CA ARG A 35 6.42 -3.81 7.93
C ARG A 35 7.56 -4.72 8.41
N ALA A 36 7.49 -5.19 9.66
CA ALA A 36 8.52 -6.05 10.23
C ALA A 36 8.61 -7.41 9.51
N GLU A 37 7.48 -7.99 9.11
CA GLU A 37 7.45 -9.24 8.35
C GLU A 37 8.02 -9.07 6.94
N LEU A 38 7.76 -7.94 6.28
CA LEU A 38 8.32 -7.60 4.96
C LEU A 38 9.84 -7.44 4.97
N GLU A 39 10.44 -7.07 6.11
CA GLU A 39 11.91 -7.06 6.30
C GLU A 39 12.46 -8.46 6.65
N GLY A 40 11.60 -9.43 6.92
CA GLY A 40 11.95 -10.79 7.31
C GLY A 40 11.37 -11.86 6.38
N VAL A 41 10.76 -12.89 6.99
CA VAL A 41 10.32 -14.11 6.30
C VAL A 41 9.34 -13.82 5.16
N LEU A 42 8.40 -12.89 5.34
CA LEU A 42 7.43 -12.55 4.30
C LEU A 42 8.13 -11.88 3.10
N GLY A 43 9.10 -10.99 3.35
CA GLY A 43 9.89 -10.37 2.29
C GLY A 43 10.62 -11.39 1.42
N GLU A 44 11.29 -12.35 2.06
CA GLU A 44 11.99 -13.44 1.37
C GLU A 44 11.03 -14.32 0.56
N GLN A 45 9.87 -14.68 1.12
CA GLN A 45 8.85 -15.43 0.41
C GLN A 45 8.28 -14.65 -0.79
N LEU A 46 8.04 -13.36 -0.63
CA LEU A 46 7.56 -12.51 -1.72
C LEU A 46 8.60 -12.34 -2.83
N HIS A 47 9.90 -12.32 -2.51
CA HIS A 47 10.96 -12.28 -3.53
C HIS A 47 11.01 -13.52 -4.42
N ALA A 48 10.41 -14.65 -4.00
CA ALA A 48 10.23 -15.82 -4.86
C ALA A 48 9.08 -15.66 -5.88
N LEU A 49 8.18 -14.69 -5.66
CA LEU A 49 6.94 -14.50 -6.44
C LEU A 49 6.87 -13.15 -7.17
N LEU A 50 7.58 -12.15 -6.64
CA LEU A 50 7.57 -10.75 -7.06
C LEU A 50 8.99 -10.27 -7.30
N THR A 51 9.13 -9.28 -8.19
CA THR A 51 10.43 -8.64 -8.39
C THR A 51 10.86 -7.86 -7.15
N ARG A 52 12.17 -7.64 -7.00
CA ARG A 52 12.72 -6.79 -5.93
C ARG A 52 12.10 -5.39 -5.90
N ARG A 53 11.80 -4.83 -7.09
CA ARG A 53 11.16 -3.50 -7.23
C ARG A 53 9.74 -3.48 -6.68
N GLU A 54 8.97 -4.55 -6.89
CA GLU A 54 7.58 -4.64 -6.42
C GLU A 54 7.52 -4.81 -4.90
N VAL A 55 8.40 -5.63 -4.33
CA VAL A 55 8.51 -5.76 -2.86
C VAL A 55 8.98 -4.44 -2.23
N ALA A 56 10.01 -3.80 -2.79
CA ALA A 56 10.49 -2.51 -2.30
C ALA A 56 9.40 -1.42 -2.38
N ALA A 57 8.63 -1.36 -3.46
CA ALA A 57 7.51 -0.43 -3.58
C ALA A 57 6.39 -0.73 -2.57
N THR A 58 6.17 -1.99 -2.22
CA THR A 58 5.21 -2.39 -1.19
C THR A 58 5.65 -1.94 0.19
N LEU A 59 6.92 -2.17 0.54
CA LEU A 59 7.51 -1.69 1.79
C LEU A 59 7.42 -0.15 1.88
N ALA A 60 7.79 0.57 0.82
CA ALA A 60 7.73 2.03 0.80
C ALA A 60 6.31 2.57 1.00
N ARG A 61 5.28 1.87 0.50
CA ARG A 61 3.87 2.23 0.74
C ARG A 61 3.47 2.00 2.19
N VAL A 62 3.91 0.90 2.81
CA VAL A 62 3.67 0.63 4.24
C VAL A 62 4.34 1.71 5.09
N ASP A 63 5.61 2.03 4.82
CA ASP A 63 6.33 3.09 5.52
C ASP A 63 5.64 4.46 5.37
N ARG A 64 5.14 4.79 4.17
CA ARG A 64 4.37 6.01 3.93
C ARG A 64 3.08 6.05 4.76
N LEU A 65 2.35 4.94 4.85
CA LEU A 65 1.13 4.85 5.67
C LEU A 65 1.44 5.00 7.17
N LEU A 66 2.52 4.39 7.65
CA LEU A 66 2.97 4.51 9.05
C LEU A 66 3.46 5.92 9.39
N THR A 67 4.14 6.58 8.46
CA THR A 67 4.66 7.95 8.64
C THR A 67 3.54 8.97 8.65
N THR A 68 2.62 8.87 7.69
CA THR A 68 1.51 9.84 7.56
C THR A 68 0.36 9.58 8.51
N ARG A 69 0.18 8.31 8.92
CA ARG A 69 -0.96 7.80 9.68
C ARG A 69 -2.31 8.21 9.09
N ARG A 70 -2.38 8.32 7.76
CA ARG A 70 -3.58 8.72 7.04
C ARG A 70 -3.85 7.79 5.88
N HIS A 71 -5.15 7.61 5.58
CA HIS A 71 -5.56 6.95 4.36
C HIS A 71 -5.03 7.69 3.13
N PRO A 72 -4.58 6.96 2.11
CA PRO A 72 -3.89 7.56 0.97
C PRO A 72 -4.84 8.41 0.13
N GLN A 73 -4.28 9.46 -0.45
CA GLN A 73 -4.94 10.22 -1.49
C GLN A 73 -4.62 9.60 -2.87
N PRO A 74 -5.53 9.67 -3.86
CA PRO A 74 -5.17 9.37 -5.23
C PRO A 74 -4.03 10.28 -5.68
N SER A 75 -3.14 9.73 -6.49
CA SER A 75 -2.13 10.53 -7.20
C SER A 75 -2.81 11.51 -8.16
N ALA A 76 -2.20 12.69 -8.35
CA ALA A 76 -2.62 13.62 -9.38
C ALA A 76 -2.23 13.14 -10.79
N ASP A 77 -1.23 12.25 -10.89
CA ASP A 77 -0.60 11.82 -12.15
C ASP A 77 -1.35 10.68 -12.85
N TRP A 78 -2.34 10.08 -12.19
CA TRP A 78 -3.14 9.00 -12.73
C TRP A 78 -4.61 9.28 -12.49
N PRO A 79 -5.51 8.97 -13.44
CA PRO A 79 -6.94 9.13 -13.21
C PRO A 79 -7.33 8.30 -11.98
N ALA A 80 -7.75 9.02 -10.94
CA ALA A 80 -8.30 8.48 -9.72
C ALA A 80 -9.68 7.91 -10.03
N ILE A 81 -9.74 6.77 -10.73
CA ILE A 81 -11.00 6.09 -10.99
C ILE A 81 -11.38 5.41 -9.69
N PRO A 82 -12.44 5.86 -9.00
CA PRO A 82 -12.85 5.19 -7.80
C PRO A 82 -13.35 3.79 -8.15
N TRP A 83 -12.96 2.80 -7.33
CA TRP A 83 -13.55 1.47 -7.43
C TRP A 83 -14.73 1.42 -6.44
N PRO A 84 -15.87 0.82 -6.80
CA PRO A 84 -16.20 0.25 -8.11
C PRO A 84 -16.48 1.36 -9.12
N PRO A 85 -16.19 1.16 -10.42
CA PRO A 85 -16.72 2.02 -11.46
C PRO A 85 -18.25 1.93 -11.41
N PHE A 86 -18.93 3.07 -11.48
CA PHE A 86 -20.39 3.16 -11.61
C PHE A 86 -20.87 2.41 -12.87
#